data_AF-A0A1H4EF96-F1
#
_entry.id   AF-A0A1H4EF96-F1
#
_cell.length_a   1.000
_cell.length_b   1.000
_cell.length_c   1.000
_cell.angle_alpha   90.00
_cell.angle_beta   90.00
_cell.angle_gamma   90.00
#
_symmetry.space_group_name_H-M   'P 1'
#
loop_
_entity.id
_entity.type
_entity.pdbx_description
1 polymer ?
#
loop_
_entity_poly.entity_id
_entity_poly.type
_entity_poly.pdbx_seq_one_letter_code
_entity_poly.pdbx_strand_id
1 'polypeptide(L)'
;MKKIIVLIFCLIITSCSITRIERQVVNNFIDEELLKTKYLPYINTKNVLVNEAGNGLGALLFYEQQLKNVNQLNYNSNNWVIDSVEIVKLKKLYKNKKLYNWKNSDFSNHSFEILDAETNLNNYKTGYYLNFGERLILTLSKPLFVNKKTALVWFSATNKFGGAVEKCVILLENANDKWIIKSRYYNGDN
;
A
#
# COMPACT_ATOMS: atom_id res chain seq x y z
N MET A 1 -13.66 -52.77 13.59
CA MET A 1 -14.33 -51.66 12.91
C MET A 1 -14.03 -50.36 13.65
N LYS A 2 -13.04 -49.57 13.20
CA LYS A 2 -12.64 -48.31 13.84
C LYS A 2 -13.33 -47.15 13.13
N LYS A 3 -14.08 -46.36 13.89
CA LYS A 3 -14.82 -45.18 13.42
C LYS A 3 -13.82 -44.09 13.02
N ILE A 4 -13.79 -43.71 11.75
CA ILE A 4 -13.07 -42.52 11.29
C ILE A 4 -14.05 -41.35 11.43
N ILE A 5 -13.85 -40.54 12.47
CA ILE A 5 -14.47 -39.22 12.58
C ILE A 5 -13.66 -38.31 11.65
N VAL A 6 -14.19 -38.05 10.45
CA VAL A 6 -13.62 -37.02 9.57
C VAL A 6 -14.03 -35.67 10.15
N LEU A 7 -13.09 -35.05 10.86
CA LEU A 7 -13.16 -33.67 11.30
C LEU A 7 -13.30 -32.78 10.06
N ILE A 8 -14.47 -32.16 9.90
CA ILE A 8 -14.69 -31.08 8.93
C ILE A 8 -13.80 -29.92 9.38
N PHE A 9 -12.60 -29.85 8.80
CA PHE A 9 -11.71 -28.72 9.01
C PHE A 9 -12.34 -27.52 8.31
N CYS A 10 -12.80 -26.55 9.10
CA CYS A 10 -13.25 -25.23 8.68
C CYS A 10 -12.15 -24.56 7.83
N LEU A 11 -12.18 -24.82 6.53
CA LEU A 11 -11.38 -24.11 5.56
C LEU A 11 -12.24 -23.00 4.95
N ILE A 12 -11.70 -21.79 5.08
CA ILE A 12 -12.07 -20.55 4.37
C ILE A 12 -13.04 -19.63 5.14
N ILE A 13 -12.61 -19.13 6.29
CA ILE A 13 -13.02 -17.80 6.79
C ILE A 13 -11.78 -16.97 7.16
N THR A 14 -10.95 -16.62 6.18
CA THR A 14 -9.81 -15.70 6.41
C THR A 14 -9.74 -14.56 5.38
N SER A 15 -10.88 -14.16 4.79
CA SER A 15 -10.89 -12.99 3.89
C SER A 15 -10.86 -11.63 4.61
N CYS A 16 -10.63 -11.58 5.93
CA CYS A 16 -10.75 -10.36 6.73
C CYS A 16 -9.51 -10.01 7.58
N SER A 17 -8.41 -10.76 7.46
CA SER A 17 -7.17 -10.46 8.19
C SER A 17 -5.99 -10.29 7.25
N ILE A 18 -5.09 -9.38 7.60
CA ILE A 18 -3.78 -9.28 6.98
C ILE A 18 -2.93 -10.50 7.37
N THR A 19 -2.19 -11.05 6.40
CA THR A 19 -1.23 -12.13 6.67
C THR A 19 0.03 -11.59 7.36
N ARG A 20 0.81 -12.47 7.97
CA ARG A 20 2.09 -12.09 8.60
C ARG A 20 3.05 -11.39 7.63
N ILE A 21 3.15 -11.90 6.40
CA ILE A 21 4.06 -11.34 5.39
C ILE A 21 3.56 -9.99 4.88
N GLU A 22 2.26 -9.84 4.61
CA GLU A 22 1.69 -8.54 4.22
C GLU A 22 1.92 -7.47 5.30
N ARG A 23 1.73 -7.85 6.57
CA ARG A 23 2.01 -6.98 7.71
C ARG A 23 3.48 -6.58 7.76
N GLN A 24 4.38 -7.51 7.56
CA GLN A 24 5.83 -7.25 7.54
C GLN A 24 6.22 -6.27 6.43
N VAL A 25 5.72 -6.47 5.20
CA VAL A 25 5.95 -5.56 4.07
C VAL A 25 5.53 -4.13 4.43
N VAL A 26 4.31 -3.97 4.95
CA VAL A 26 3.76 -2.65 5.27
C VAL A 26 4.50 -1.97 6.42
N ASN A 27 4.85 -2.71 7.47
CA ASN A 27 5.60 -2.12 8.58
C ASN A 27 7.02 -1.73 8.15
N ASN A 28 7.74 -2.58 7.41
CA ASN A 28 9.06 -2.21 6.89
C ASN A 28 8.99 -0.99 5.96
N PHE A 29 7.97 -0.91 5.11
CA PHE A 29 7.73 0.27 4.28
C PHE A 29 7.52 1.53 5.12
N ILE A 30 6.56 1.51 6.06
CA ILE A 30 6.20 2.69 6.86
C ILE A 30 7.37 3.12 7.75
N ASP A 31 8.07 2.18 8.38
CA ASP A 31 9.23 2.44 9.22
C ASP A 31 10.33 3.18 8.44
N GLU A 32 10.58 2.78 7.18
CA GLU A 32 11.57 3.47 6.32
C GLU A 32 11.03 4.80 5.79
N GLU A 33 9.77 4.81 5.34
CA GLU A 33 9.20 5.94 4.61
C GLU A 33 9.02 7.15 5.52
N LEU A 34 8.46 6.98 6.72
CA LEU A 34 8.17 8.10 7.64
C LEU A 34 9.43 8.75 8.24
N LEU A 35 10.61 8.13 8.10
CA LEU A 35 11.88 8.72 8.51
C LEU A 35 12.48 9.68 7.48
N LYS A 36 11.90 9.79 6.28
CA LYS A 36 12.39 10.71 5.25
C LYS A 36 12.28 12.17 5.71
N THR A 37 13.25 13.00 5.30
CA THR A 37 13.31 14.44 5.61
C THR A 37 12.00 15.17 5.37
N LYS A 38 11.31 14.86 4.26
CA LYS A 38 10.03 15.48 3.89
C LYS A 38 8.89 15.21 4.90
N TYR A 39 9.01 14.15 5.71
CA TYR A 39 8.02 13.76 6.70
C TYR A 39 8.43 14.08 8.14
N LEU A 40 9.65 14.56 8.37
CA LEU A 40 10.12 14.95 9.71
C LEU A 40 9.20 15.96 10.42
N PRO A 41 8.55 16.94 9.75
CA PRO A 41 7.60 17.81 10.42
C PRO A 41 6.40 17.07 11.04
N TYR A 42 6.10 15.86 10.58
CA TYR A 42 4.93 15.07 10.96
C TYR A 42 5.28 13.89 11.89
N ILE A 43 6.56 13.63 12.16
CA ILE A 43 7.02 12.40 12.82
C ILE A 43 6.52 12.23 14.26
N ASN A 44 6.32 13.35 14.97
CA ASN A 44 5.83 13.39 16.35
C ASN A 44 4.33 13.66 16.44
N THR A 45 3.63 13.64 15.30
CA THR A 45 2.19 13.87 15.26
C THR A 45 1.43 12.55 15.16
N LYS A 46 0.21 12.52 15.69
CA LYS A 46 -0.69 11.38 15.50
C LYS A 46 -1.25 11.42 14.08
N ASN A 47 -0.48 10.90 13.12
CA ASN A 47 -0.85 10.87 11.72
C ASN A 47 -2.17 10.10 11.48
N VAL A 48 -2.87 10.49 10.44
CA VAL A 48 -4.16 9.90 10.05
C VAL A 48 -3.89 8.83 8.99
N LEU A 49 -4.53 7.67 9.11
CA LEU A 49 -4.54 6.64 8.09
C LEU A 49 -5.98 6.40 7.63
N VAL A 50 -6.22 6.54 6.33
CA VAL A 50 -7.48 6.13 5.71
C VAL A 50 -7.59 4.61 5.78
N ASN A 51 -8.68 4.12 6.37
CA ASN A 51 -8.85 2.71 6.68
C ASN A 51 -8.91 1.84 5.42
N GLU A 52 -9.54 2.32 4.36
CA GLU A 52 -9.73 1.55 3.16
C GLU A 52 -8.39 1.37 2.45
N ALA A 53 -7.88 0.14 2.51
CA ALA A 53 -6.72 -0.24 1.76
C ALA A 53 -7.12 -0.34 0.30
N GLY A 54 -6.50 0.48 -0.55
CA GLY A 54 -6.61 0.31 -1.99
C GLY A 54 -6.33 -1.15 -2.36
N ASN A 55 -7.13 -1.71 -3.27
CA ASN A 55 -6.78 -3.02 -3.80
C ASN A 55 -5.41 -2.91 -4.50
N GLY A 56 -4.54 -3.92 -4.33
CA GLY A 56 -3.21 -3.88 -4.93
C GLY A 56 -3.21 -3.68 -6.45
N LEU A 57 -4.36 -3.91 -7.11
CA LEU A 57 -4.57 -3.64 -8.53
C LEU A 57 -4.33 -2.17 -8.89
N GLY A 58 -4.70 -1.22 -8.03
CA GLY A 58 -4.39 0.20 -8.24
C GLY A 58 -2.88 0.46 -8.38
N ALA A 59 -2.07 -0.19 -7.52
CA ALA A 59 -0.61 -0.12 -7.61
C ALA A 59 -0.09 -0.70 -8.93
N LEU A 60 -0.65 -1.82 -9.38
CA LEU A 60 -0.24 -2.46 -10.63
C LEU A 60 -0.62 -1.64 -11.88
N LEU A 61 -1.82 -1.06 -11.89
CA LEU A 61 -2.27 -0.20 -13.01
C LEU A 61 -1.38 1.04 -13.12
N PHE A 62 -1.02 1.62 -11.98
CA PHE A 62 -0.11 2.75 -11.93
C PHE A 62 1.29 2.36 -12.42
N TYR A 63 1.83 1.24 -11.95
CA TYR A 63 3.12 0.70 -12.43
C TYR A 63 3.10 0.49 -13.96
N GLU A 64 2.05 -0.12 -14.49
CA GLU A 64 1.91 -0.37 -15.94
C GLU A 64 1.89 0.93 -16.74
N GLN A 65 1.20 1.97 -16.25
CA GLN A 65 1.19 3.28 -16.92
C GLN A 65 2.59 3.87 -17.00
N GLN A 66 3.35 3.84 -15.89
CA GLN A 66 4.70 4.36 -15.87
C GLN A 66 5.66 3.54 -16.75
N LEU A 67 5.51 2.22 -16.79
CA LEU A 67 6.26 1.35 -17.70
C LEU A 67 6.00 1.71 -19.17
N LYS A 68 4.74 1.96 -19.54
CA LYS A 68 4.37 2.39 -20.91
C LYS A 68 5.02 3.72 -21.27
N ASN A 69 5.01 4.70 -20.36
CA ASN A 69 5.62 6.01 -20.59
C ASN A 69 7.13 5.87 -20.82
N VAL A 70 7.82 5.09 -19.99
CA VAL A 70 9.26 4.84 -20.14
C VAL A 70 9.59 4.16 -21.47
N ASN A 71 8.82 3.14 -21.86
CA ASN A 71 9.01 2.45 -23.13
C ASN A 71 8.78 3.37 -24.34
N GLN A 72 7.81 4.29 -24.27
CA GLN A 72 7.59 5.29 -25.32
C GLN A 72 8.78 6.26 -25.45
N LEU A 73 9.45 6.56 -24.33
CA LEU A 73 10.61 7.44 -24.29
C LEU A 73 11.95 6.73 -24.59
N ASN A 74 11.92 5.43 -24.92
CA ASN A 74 13.11 4.57 -25.10
C ASN A 74 14.10 4.63 -23.92
N TYR A 75 13.61 4.93 -22.72
CA TYR A 75 14.47 5.06 -21.56
C TYR A 75 14.70 3.66 -20.96
N ASN A 76 15.90 3.12 -21.14
CA ASN A 76 16.21 1.79 -20.62
C ASN A 76 16.62 1.89 -19.15
N SER A 77 15.80 1.35 -18.25
CA SER A 77 16.07 1.32 -16.81
C SER A 77 15.91 -0.09 -16.28
N ASN A 78 16.93 -0.58 -15.59
CA ASN A 78 16.93 -1.90 -14.93
C ASN A 78 15.93 -1.99 -13.75
N ASN A 79 15.20 -0.91 -13.46
CA ASN A 79 14.28 -0.82 -12.34
C ASN A 79 12.88 -1.37 -12.66
N TRP A 80 12.62 -1.82 -13.88
CA TRP A 80 11.33 -2.40 -14.29
C TRP A 80 11.38 -3.92 -14.23
N VAL A 81 10.88 -4.50 -13.13
CA VAL A 81 11.00 -5.95 -12.83
C VAL A 81 9.77 -6.77 -13.21
N ILE A 82 8.68 -6.11 -13.58
CA ILE A 82 7.41 -6.73 -14.00
C ILE A 82 7.16 -6.38 -15.46
N ASP A 83 7.03 -7.40 -16.31
CA ASP A 83 6.74 -7.23 -17.74
C ASP A 83 5.23 -7.21 -18.04
N SER A 84 4.88 -6.95 -19.31
CA SER A 84 3.48 -6.88 -19.75
C SER A 84 2.71 -8.19 -19.60
N VAL A 85 3.38 -9.34 -19.74
CA VAL A 85 2.77 -10.66 -19.60
C VAL A 85 2.44 -10.94 -18.14
N GLU A 86 3.36 -10.61 -17.24
CA GLU A 86 3.18 -10.74 -15.80
C GLU A 86 2.10 -9.77 -15.28
N ILE A 87 2.06 -8.53 -15.76
CA ILE A 87 0.98 -7.57 -15.45
C ILE A 87 -0.39 -8.17 -15.77
N VAL A 88 -0.58 -8.79 -16.95
CA VAL A 88 -1.85 -9.43 -17.31
C VAL A 88 -2.22 -10.56 -16.34
N LYS A 89 -1.26 -11.37 -15.90
CA LYS A 89 -1.48 -12.44 -14.92
C LYS A 89 -1.88 -11.87 -13.55
N LEU A 90 -1.15 -10.86 -13.08
CA LEU A 90 -1.41 -10.21 -11.79
C LEU A 90 -2.78 -9.51 -11.77
N LYS A 91 -3.16 -8.84 -12.87
CA LYS A 91 -4.51 -8.26 -12.99
C LYS A 91 -5.60 -9.30 -12.78
N LYS A 92 -5.48 -10.48 -13.41
CA LYS A 92 -6.45 -11.57 -13.24
C LYS A 92 -6.48 -12.09 -11.79
N LEU A 93 -5.32 -12.26 -11.17
CA LEU A 93 -5.19 -12.74 -9.79
C LEU A 93 -5.80 -11.79 -8.76
N TYR A 94 -5.71 -10.47 -8.98
CA TYR A 94 -6.14 -9.45 -8.02
C TYR A 94 -7.52 -8.85 -8.32
N LYS A 95 -8.10 -9.10 -9.51
CA LYS A 95 -9.39 -8.53 -9.95
C LYS A 95 -10.53 -8.69 -8.95
N ASN A 96 -10.62 -9.86 -8.30
CA ASN A 96 -11.72 -10.22 -7.41
C ASN A 96 -11.30 -10.24 -5.92
N LYS A 97 -10.13 -9.70 -5.58
CA LYS A 97 -9.74 -9.61 -4.17
C LYS A 97 -10.62 -8.56 -3.48
N LYS A 98 -11.19 -8.95 -2.34
CA LYS A 98 -11.96 -8.04 -1.49
C LYS A 98 -11.09 -6.89 -1.01
N LEU A 99 -11.72 -5.73 -0.86
CA LEU A 99 -11.13 -4.59 -0.17
C LEU A 99 -10.82 -4.98 1.27
N TYR A 100 -9.76 -4.38 1.82
CA TYR A 100 -9.32 -4.59 3.18
C TYR A 100 -9.38 -3.27 3.93
N ASN A 101 -9.74 -3.32 5.20
CA ASN A 101 -9.73 -2.15 6.06
C ASN A 101 -8.60 -2.28 7.08
N TRP A 102 -7.68 -1.34 7.04
CA TRP A 102 -6.62 -1.17 8.01
C TRP A 102 -7.19 -0.98 9.41
N LYS A 103 -6.52 -1.59 10.37
CA LYS A 103 -6.74 -1.39 11.81
C LYS A 103 -5.41 -1.08 12.47
N ASN A 104 -5.44 -0.35 13.59
CA ASN A 104 -4.22 -0.01 14.34
C ASN A 104 -3.35 -1.24 14.65
N SER A 105 -3.99 -2.37 14.99
CA SER A 105 -3.27 -3.62 15.26
C SER A 105 -2.51 -4.19 14.06
N ASP A 106 -2.61 -3.64 12.85
CA ASP A 106 -1.80 -4.04 11.68
C ASP A 106 -0.42 -3.35 11.64
N PHE A 107 -0.22 -2.33 12.46
CA PHE A 107 1.00 -1.54 12.53
C PHE A 107 1.66 -1.76 13.89
N SER A 108 2.91 -2.17 13.89
CA SER A 108 3.65 -2.59 15.08
C SER A 108 4.30 -1.41 15.80
N ASN A 109 4.88 -0.47 15.04
CA ASN A 109 5.69 0.62 15.58
C ASN A 109 4.99 1.98 15.51
N HIS A 110 3.82 2.03 14.86
CA HIS A 110 3.11 3.28 14.58
C HIS A 110 1.66 3.18 15.03
N SER A 111 1.20 4.20 15.76
CA SER A 111 -0.21 4.39 16.08
C SER A 111 -0.79 5.46 15.16
N PHE A 112 -1.87 5.11 14.47
CA PHE A 112 -2.58 6.03 13.59
C PHE A 112 -3.95 6.39 14.17
N GLU A 113 -4.40 7.59 13.86
CA GLU A 113 -5.82 7.87 13.86
C GLU A 113 -6.43 7.24 12.59
N ILE A 114 -7.31 6.25 12.76
CA ILE A 114 -7.94 5.57 11.64
C ILE A 114 -9.19 6.33 11.24
N LEU A 115 -9.29 6.72 9.98
CA LEU A 115 -10.42 7.44 9.41
C LEU A 115 -11.05 6.61 8.30
N ASP A 116 -12.38 6.53 8.22
CA ASP A 116 -13.01 5.84 7.10
C ASP A 116 -12.93 6.67 5.80
N ALA A 117 -12.94 5.98 4.66
CA ALA A 117 -12.76 6.63 3.35
C ALA A 117 -13.86 7.64 3.01
N GLU A 118 -15.11 7.39 3.43
CA GLU A 118 -16.24 8.29 3.19
C GLU A 118 -16.10 9.56 4.04
N THR A 119 -15.77 9.44 5.32
CA THR A 119 -15.49 10.57 6.20
C THR A 119 -14.29 11.35 5.70
N ASN A 120 -13.22 10.68 5.25
CA ASN A 120 -12.08 11.36 4.65
C ASN A 120 -12.50 12.19 3.43
N LEU A 121 -13.27 11.60 2.50
CA LEU A 121 -13.80 12.31 1.34
C LEU A 121 -14.67 13.50 1.72
N ASN A 122 -15.54 13.34 2.71
CA ASN A 122 -16.39 14.43 3.21
C ASN A 122 -15.57 15.54 3.87
N ASN A 123 -14.52 15.19 4.61
CA ASN A 123 -13.59 16.17 5.18
C ASN A 123 -12.91 16.98 4.08
N TYR A 124 -12.48 16.34 2.98
CA TYR A 124 -11.94 17.02 1.80
C TYR A 124 -12.96 17.96 1.16
N LYS A 125 -14.18 17.50 0.91
CA LYS A 125 -15.25 18.31 0.30
C LYS A 125 -15.64 19.53 1.14
N THR A 126 -15.62 19.39 2.46
CA THR A 126 -16.07 20.43 3.40
C THR A 126 -14.94 21.33 3.91
N GLY A 127 -13.68 21.01 3.60
CA GLY A 127 -12.53 21.73 4.16
C GLY A 127 -12.17 21.32 5.60
N TYR A 128 -12.87 20.36 6.21
CA TYR A 128 -12.63 19.95 7.60
C TYR A 128 -11.21 19.39 7.83
N TYR A 129 -10.54 18.91 6.78
CA TYR A 129 -9.15 18.47 6.84
C TYR A 129 -8.18 19.56 7.35
N LEU A 130 -8.54 20.84 7.24
CA LEU A 130 -7.76 21.96 7.79
C LEU A 130 -7.66 21.89 9.33
N ASN A 131 -8.65 21.27 9.99
CA ASN A 131 -8.66 21.05 11.43
C ASN A 131 -7.73 19.92 11.86
N PHE A 132 -7.07 19.25 10.92
CA PHE A 132 -6.13 18.19 11.25
C PHE A 132 -4.79 18.71 11.77
N GLY A 133 -4.55 20.03 11.78
CA GLY A 133 -3.29 20.57 12.27
C GLY A 133 -2.13 20.03 11.44
N GLU A 134 -0.96 19.83 12.03
CA GLU A 134 0.25 19.38 11.29
C GLU A 134 0.32 17.86 11.13
N ARG A 135 -0.81 17.22 10.87
CA ARG A 135 -0.88 15.76 10.66
C ARG A 135 -0.71 15.40 9.19
N LEU A 136 -0.03 14.31 8.94
CA LEU A 136 -0.01 13.67 7.62
C LEU A 136 -1.25 12.78 7.49
N ILE A 137 -1.93 12.85 6.34
CA ILE A 137 -3.00 11.90 5.99
C ILE A 137 -2.40 10.89 5.02
N LEU A 138 -2.48 9.62 5.39
CA LEU A 138 -1.92 8.51 4.63
C LEU A 138 -3.03 7.66 4.01
N THR A 139 -2.82 7.25 2.77
CA THR A 139 -3.59 6.18 2.14
C THR A 139 -2.61 5.14 1.61
N LEU A 140 -2.87 3.86 1.92
CA LEU A 140 -1.96 2.76 1.60
C LEU A 140 -2.73 1.58 1.02
N SER A 141 -2.24 1.00 -0.08
CA SER A 141 -2.79 -0.26 -0.58
C SER A 141 -2.31 -1.45 0.25
N LYS A 142 -3.06 -2.56 0.22
CA LYS A 142 -2.44 -3.84 0.59
C LYS A 142 -1.27 -4.15 -0.35
N PRO A 143 -0.22 -4.84 0.12
CA PRO A 143 0.83 -5.31 -0.76
C PRO A 143 0.29 -6.20 -1.89
N LEU A 144 0.72 -5.90 -3.11
CA LEU A 144 0.57 -6.79 -4.25
C LEU A 144 1.87 -7.57 -4.42
N PHE A 145 1.85 -8.86 -4.13
CA PHE A 145 2.99 -9.72 -4.40
C PHE A 145 3.04 -10.05 -5.90
N VAL A 146 4.20 -9.73 -6.50
CA VAL A 146 4.60 -10.18 -7.83
C VAL A 146 5.05 -11.63 -7.72
N ASN A 147 5.92 -11.90 -6.75
CA ASN A 147 6.42 -13.23 -6.40
C ASN A 147 6.80 -13.27 -4.91
N LYS A 148 7.52 -14.30 -4.46
CA LYS A 148 7.94 -14.44 -3.05
C LYS A 148 8.96 -13.39 -2.58
N LYS A 149 9.69 -12.78 -3.51
CA LYS A 149 10.76 -11.80 -3.25
C LYS A 149 10.35 -10.38 -3.57
N THR A 150 9.29 -10.16 -4.33
CA THR A 150 8.95 -8.83 -4.87
C THR A 150 7.50 -8.47 -4.60
N ALA A 151 7.28 -7.25 -4.10
CA ALA A 151 5.95 -6.70 -3.83
C ALA A 151 5.83 -5.25 -4.29
N LEU A 152 4.61 -4.84 -4.66
CA LEU A 152 4.23 -3.46 -4.90
C LEU A 152 3.33 -2.95 -3.78
N VAL A 153 3.54 -1.72 -3.37
CA VAL A 153 2.65 -0.98 -2.47
C VAL A 153 2.37 0.39 -3.07
N TRP A 154 1.10 0.72 -3.26
CA TRP A 154 0.72 2.10 -3.60
C TRP A 154 0.53 2.90 -2.32
N PHE A 155 1.02 4.13 -2.35
CA PHE A 155 1.03 5.03 -1.21
C PHE A 155 0.72 6.46 -1.65
N SER A 156 -0.04 7.15 -0.80
CA SER A 156 -0.27 8.59 -0.90
C SER A 156 -0.14 9.22 0.47
N ALA A 157 0.57 10.34 0.53
CA ALA A 157 0.69 11.21 1.68
C ALA A 157 0.22 12.61 1.30
N THR A 158 -0.72 13.14 2.05
CA THR A 158 -1.24 14.50 1.88
C THR A 158 -1.06 15.30 3.16
N ASN A 159 -0.80 16.61 3.00
CA ASN A 159 -0.68 17.53 4.12
C ASN A 159 -2.04 18.16 4.47
N LYS A 160 -2.03 18.96 5.53
CA LYS A 160 -3.19 19.72 6.03
C LYS A 160 -3.81 20.71 5.06
N PHE A 161 -3.12 21.06 3.97
CA PHE A 161 -3.63 21.96 2.93
C PHE A 161 -4.25 21.18 1.77
N GLY A 162 -4.38 19.85 1.90
CA GLY A 162 -4.90 18.97 0.86
C GLY A 162 -3.92 18.76 -0.31
N GLY A 163 -2.73 19.37 -0.25
CA GLY A 163 -1.68 19.14 -1.23
C GLY A 163 -1.08 17.75 -1.07
N ALA A 164 -0.90 17.05 -2.19
CA ALA A 164 -0.15 15.81 -2.23
C ALA A 164 1.31 16.11 -1.88
N VAL A 165 1.81 15.50 -0.80
CA VAL A 165 3.23 15.52 -0.44
C VAL A 165 3.97 14.47 -1.26
N GLU A 166 3.35 13.30 -1.44
CA GLU A 166 3.87 12.22 -2.27
C GLU A 166 2.73 11.31 -2.70
N LYS A 167 2.77 10.86 -3.96
CA LYS A 167 1.94 9.78 -4.46
C LYS A 167 2.79 8.92 -5.37
N CYS A 168 2.97 7.65 -5.01
CA CYS A 168 3.83 6.76 -5.76
C CYS A 168 3.46 5.29 -5.56
N VAL A 169 4.00 4.45 -6.45
CA VAL A 169 4.10 3.02 -6.23
C VAL A 169 5.51 2.70 -5.80
N ILE A 170 5.62 1.90 -4.75
CA ILE A 170 6.86 1.44 -4.16
C ILE A 170 7.09 -0.01 -4.58
N LEU A 171 8.25 -0.29 -5.16
CA LEU A 171 8.75 -1.64 -5.34
C LEU A 171 9.54 -2.04 -4.11
N LEU A 172 9.13 -3.12 -3.45
CA LEU A 172 9.86 -3.72 -2.34
C LEU A 172 10.46 -5.05 -2.76
N GLU A 173 11.67 -5.32 -2.28
CA GLU A 173 12.33 -6.62 -2.40
C GLU A 173 12.62 -7.20 -1.02
N ASN A 174 12.41 -8.50 -0.86
CA ASN A 174 12.80 -9.23 0.33
C ASN A 174 14.29 -9.59 0.27
N ALA A 175 15.08 -8.97 1.15
CA ALA A 175 16.47 -9.30 1.40
C ALA A 175 16.61 -9.83 2.83
N ASN A 176 16.78 -11.16 2.98
CA ASN A 176 16.98 -11.84 4.26
C ASN A 176 15.87 -11.54 5.29
N ASP A 177 14.62 -11.76 4.91
CA ASP A 177 13.44 -11.50 5.75
C ASP A 177 13.26 -10.04 6.16
N LYS A 178 13.84 -9.11 5.39
CA LYS A 178 13.53 -7.68 5.48
C LYS A 178 13.10 -7.18 4.12
N TRP A 179 11.93 -6.56 4.07
CA TRP A 179 11.47 -5.89 2.85
C TRP A 179 12.11 -4.51 2.76
N ILE A 180 12.87 -4.28 1.70
CA ILE A 180 13.58 -3.03 1.44
C ILE A 180 13.00 -2.34 0.22
N ILE A 181 12.97 -1.01 0.23
CA ILE A 181 12.51 -0.23 -0.91
C ILE A 181 13.58 -0.26 -2.01
N LYS A 182 13.22 -0.79 -3.19
CA LYS A 182 14.11 -0.86 -4.36
C LYS A 182 13.92 0.30 -5.32
N SER A 183 12.67 0.62 -5.61
CA SER A 183 12.31 1.63 -6.59
C SER A 183 11.05 2.36 -6.18
N ARG A 184 10.91 3.59 -6.68
CA ARG A 184 9.72 4.42 -6.52
C ARG A 184 9.28 4.90 -7.89
N TYR A 185 8.01 4.72 -8.19
CA TYR A 185 7.39 5.19 -9.43
C TYR A 185 6.43 6.31 -9.07
N TYR A 186 6.80 7.53 -9.45
CA TYR A 186 6.04 8.74 -9.18
C TYR A 186 5.01 8.99 -10.26
N ASN A 187 3.96 9.74 -9.93
CA ASN A 187 3.08 10.25 -10.97
C ASN A 187 3.75 11.49 -11.54
N GLY A 188 3.79 11.61 -12.87
CA GLY A 188 4.38 12.78 -13.54
C GLY A 188 3.55 14.06 -13.39
N ASP A 189 2.38 13.99 -12.76
CA ASP A 189 1.51 15.14 -12.53
C ASP A 189 1.97 15.90 -11.28
N ASN A 190 2.98 16.76 -11.46
CA ASN A 190 3.21 17.96 -10.66
C ASN A 190 2.57 19.15 -11.37
#